data_AF-A0A4R8STN5-F1
#
_entry.id   AF-A0A4R8STN5-F1
#
_cell.length_a   1.000
_cell.length_b   1.000
_cell.length_c   1.000
_cell.angle_alpha   90.00
_cell.angle_beta   90.00
_cell.angle_gamma   90.00
#
_symmetry.space_group_name_H-M   'P 1'
#
loop_
_entity.id
_entity.type
_entity.pdbx_description
1 polymer ?
#
loop_
_entity_poly.entity_id
_entity_poly.type
_entity_poly.pdbx_seq_one_letter_code
_entity_poly.pdbx_strand_id
1 'polypeptide(L)'
;MSGHGDARRERWVQHKVRVRRKFVAAAVVAIERNGPSATVEDVVRVAHSAKPKLYRHFEDRNDLFDSVAQAMVAGVRHQLAAAVDICIPPRHSAQRAASVFLELVQRFPQSTRFLVEHQMVSVRGKPAPALRDDGAIAELATVISSFLERVNVHPAGADQLAAALIGTAATTALWRAARGAAPDEGTGERLAETLWASIDVFLRSKGVIIDPQRALDPGKVETARAALLDLRGDG
;
A
#
# COMPACT_ATOMS: atom_id res chain seq x y z
N MET A 1 32.24 31.49 -3.50
CA MET A 1 32.77 30.35 -4.31
C MET A 1 32.68 29.06 -3.48
N SER A 2 31.57 28.30 -3.56
CA SER A 2 31.39 27.00 -2.86
C SER A 2 30.65 25.91 -3.67
N GLY A 3 30.42 26.11 -4.98
CA GLY A 3 29.54 25.24 -5.79
C GLY A 3 30.13 23.90 -6.29
N HIS A 4 31.43 23.64 -6.13
CA HIS A 4 32.08 22.46 -6.71
C HIS A 4 32.06 21.21 -5.81
N GLY A 5 32.00 21.39 -4.48
CA GLY A 5 31.95 20.30 -3.50
C GLY A 5 30.54 19.76 -3.25
N ASP A 6 29.50 20.54 -3.58
CA ASP A 6 28.10 20.19 -3.40
C ASP A 6 27.59 19.31 -4.55
N ALA A 7 27.87 19.72 -5.79
CA ALA A 7 27.51 18.96 -6.98
C ALA A 7 28.15 17.55 -7.05
N ARG A 8 29.33 17.35 -6.43
CA ARG A 8 29.96 16.01 -6.33
C ARG A 8 29.26 15.14 -5.29
N ARG A 9 28.88 15.71 -4.14
CA ARG A 9 28.12 15.02 -3.09
C ARG A 9 26.74 14.63 -3.60
N GLU A 10 26.07 15.54 -4.29
CA GLU A 10 24.76 15.31 -4.90
C GLU A 10 24.80 14.20 -5.95
N ARG A 11 25.79 14.21 -6.87
CA ARG A 11 25.98 13.11 -7.84
C ARG A 11 26.29 11.78 -7.17
N TRP A 12 27.03 11.77 -6.07
CA TRP A 12 27.35 10.55 -5.32
C TRP A 12 26.10 9.99 -4.62
N VAL A 13 25.28 10.85 -4.01
CA VAL A 13 23.99 10.47 -3.42
C VAL A 13 23.03 9.93 -4.49
N GLN A 14 22.87 10.64 -5.61
CA GLN A 14 22.04 10.19 -6.74
C GLN A 14 22.54 8.85 -7.32
N HIS A 15 23.86 8.67 -7.44
CA HIS A 15 24.44 7.41 -7.88
C HIS A 15 24.16 6.28 -6.89
N LYS A 16 24.31 6.52 -5.58
CA LYS A 16 24.03 5.54 -4.52
C LYS A 16 22.57 5.11 -4.53
N VAL A 17 21.64 6.05 -4.72
CA VAL A 17 20.20 5.79 -4.87
C VAL A 17 19.92 4.95 -6.13
N ARG A 18 20.52 5.31 -7.27
CA ARG A 18 20.34 4.58 -8.53
C ARG A 18 20.81 3.13 -8.43
N VAL A 19 21.97 2.89 -7.82
CA VAL A 19 22.51 1.53 -7.66
C VAL A 19 21.66 0.73 -6.68
N ARG A 20 21.21 1.33 -5.58
CA ARG A 20 20.31 0.66 -4.62
C ARG A 20 18.98 0.28 -5.28
N ARG A 21 18.39 1.16 -6.10
CA ARG A 21 17.21 0.85 -6.93
C ARG A 21 17.45 -0.29 -7.91
N LYS A 22 18.63 -0.36 -8.55
CA LYS A 22 19.00 -1.48 -9.44
C LYS A 22 18.97 -2.82 -8.70
N PHE A 23 19.54 -2.89 -7.49
CA PHE A 23 19.53 -4.12 -6.69
C PHE A 23 18.13 -4.49 -6.21
N VAL A 24 17.32 -3.51 -5.80
CA VAL A 24 15.91 -3.75 -5.43
C VAL A 24 15.12 -4.30 -6.62
N ALA A 25 15.24 -3.71 -7.81
CA ALA A 25 14.57 -4.21 -9.01
C ALA A 25 15.05 -5.63 -9.40
N ALA A 26 16.35 -5.89 -9.29
CA ALA A 26 16.89 -7.22 -9.51
C ALA A 26 16.37 -8.25 -8.48
N ALA A 27 16.17 -7.83 -7.22
CA ALA A 27 15.62 -8.68 -6.19
C ALA A 27 14.16 -9.02 -6.45
N VAL A 28 13.33 -8.07 -6.89
CA VAL A 28 11.94 -8.34 -7.32
C VAL A 28 11.92 -9.40 -8.42
N VAL A 29 12.78 -9.28 -9.44
CA VAL A 29 12.89 -10.28 -10.52
C VAL A 29 13.40 -11.63 -10.01
N ALA A 30 14.34 -11.64 -9.06
CA ALA A 30 14.84 -12.88 -8.45
C ALA A 30 13.75 -13.58 -7.62
N ILE A 31 12.97 -12.83 -6.86
CA ILE A 31 11.80 -13.33 -6.10
C ILE A 31 10.77 -13.90 -7.06
N GLU A 32 10.47 -13.20 -8.16
CA GLU A 32 9.47 -13.69 -9.11
C GLU A 32 9.89 -14.99 -9.79
N ARG A 33 11.19 -15.18 -10.05
CA ARG A 33 11.73 -16.40 -10.66
C ARG A 33 11.88 -17.57 -9.70
N ASN A 34 12.32 -17.31 -8.48
CA ASN A 34 12.75 -18.36 -7.54
C ASN A 34 11.80 -18.53 -6.34
N GLY A 35 10.74 -17.71 -6.24
CA GLY A 35 9.82 -17.70 -5.11
C GLY A 35 10.27 -16.80 -3.95
N PRO A 36 9.50 -16.77 -2.85
CA PRO A 36 9.80 -15.97 -1.66
C PRO A 36 11.14 -16.34 -0.99
N SER A 37 11.66 -17.53 -1.29
CA SER A 37 12.93 -18.08 -0.79
C SER A 37 14.18 -17.52 -1.48
N ALA A 38 14.05 -16.53 -2.37
CA ALA A 38 15.17 -16.00 -3.15
C ALA A 38 16.37 -15.59 -2.29
N THR A 39 17.57 -15.84 -2.81
CA THR A 39 18.83 -15.65 -2.11
C THR A 39 19.56 -14.38 -2.57
N VAL A 40 20.55 -13.92 -1.81
CA VAL A 40 21.39 -12.78 -2.23
C VAL A 40 22.15 -13.12 -3.53
N GLU A 41 22.53 -14.38 -3.69
CA GLU A 41 23.15 -14.95 -4.88
C GLU A 41 22.26 -14.78 -6.12
N ASP A 42 20.96 -15.03 -5.97
CA ASP A 42 20.00 -14.81 -7.04
C ASP A 42 19.89 -13.34 -7.43
N VAL A 43 19.86 -12.45 -6.43
CA VAL A 43 19.80 -10.99 -6.67
C VAL A 43 21.03 -10.51 -7.41
N VAL A 44 22.25 -10.90 -6.99
CA VAL A 44 23.47 -10.44 -7.66
C VAL A 44 23.62 -11.02 -9.06
N ARG A 45 23.15 -12.25 -9.28
CA ARG A 45 23.08 -12.89 -10.59
C ARG A 45 22.17 -12.12 -11.54
N VAL A 46 20.96 -11.76 -11.11
CA VAL A 46 20.03 -10.93 -11.90
C VAL A 46 20.57 -9.51 -12.11
N ALA A 47 21.23 -8.94 -11.10
CA ALA A 47 21.79 -7.59 -11.20
C ALA A 47 23.06 -7.51 -12.08
N HIS A 48 23.58 -8.66 -12.54
CA HIS A 48 24.90 -8.78 -13.17
C HIS A 48 25.98 -8.06 -12.34
N SER A 49 26.07 -8.45 -11.07
CA SER A 49 26.94 -7.82 -10.06
C SER A 49 27.52 -8.87 -9.11
N ALA A 50 28.30 -8.44 -8.12
CA ALA A 50 28.91 -9.31 -7.11
C ALA A 50 28.45 -8.92 -5.69
N LYS A 51 28.47 -9.89 -4.76
CA LYS A 51 28.13 -9.68 -3.34
C LYS A 51 28.89 -8.53 -2.68
N PRO A 52 30.22 -8.37 -2.86
CA PRO A 52 30.94 -7.25 -2.24
C PRO A 52 30.43 -5.88 -2.70
N LYS A 53 29.92 -5.78 -3.94
CA LYS A 53 29.33 -4.54 -4.45
C LYS A 53 27.94 -4.31 -3.87
N LEU A 54 27.14 -5.36 -3.69
CA LEU A 54 25.83 -5.27 -3.06
C LEU A 54 25.94 -4.80 -1.61
N TYR A 55 26.82 -5.42 -0.81
CA TYR A 55 26.98 -5.10 0.61
C TYR A 55 27.62 -3.72 0.89
N ARG A 56 28.04 -2.97 -0.14
CA ARG A 56 28.34 -1.53 0.01
C ARG A 56 27.07 -0.67 0.13
N HIS A 57 25.91 -1.21 -0.23
CA HIS A 57 24.62 -0.53 -0.26
C HIS A 57 23.60 -1.11 0.73
N PHE A 58 23.89 -2.30 1.27
CA PHE A 58 23.06 -2.99 2.24
C PHE A 58 23.94 -3.60 3.32
N GLU A 59 23.50 -3.52 4.58
CA GLU A 59 24.28 -4.01 5.72
C GLU A 59 24.37 -5.54 5.70
N ASP A 60 23.24 -6.20 5.46
CA ASP A 60 23.13 -7.65 5.41
C ASP A 60 21.99 -8.10 4.50
N ARG A 61 21.67 -9.40 4.55
CA ARG A 61 20.56 -10.00 3.81
C ARG A 61 19.21 -9.41 4.24
N ASN A 62 19.00 -9.16 5.52
CA ASN A 62 17.72 -8.68 6.03
C ASN A 62 17.49 -7.23 5.59
N ASP A 63 18.50 -6.36 5.70
CA ASP A 63 18.42 -4.98 5.19
C ASP A 63 18.08 -4.95 3.69
N LEU A 64 18.68 -5.85 2.89
CA LEU A 64 18.31 -5.98 1.48
C LEU A 64 16.82 -6.32 1.29
N PHE A 65 16.32 -7.39 1.91
CA PHE A 65 14.96 -7.85 1.67
C PHE A 65 13.89 -6.98 2.36
N ASP A 66 14.20 -6.35 3.49
CA ASP A 66 13.36 -5.32 4.12
C ASP A 66 13.22 -4.11 3.18
N SER A 67 14.33 -3.66 2.60
CA SER A 67 14.33 -2.57 1.62
C SER A 67 13.55 -2.91 0.36
N VAL A 68 13.60 -4.17 -0.07
CA VAL A 68 12.81 -4.68 -1.21
C VAL A 68 11.33 -4.68 -0.86
N ALA A 69 10.95 -5.20 0.32
CA ALA A 69 9.56 -5.20 0.79
C ALA A 69 9.01 -3.77 0.91
N GLN A 70 9.76 -2.83 1.48
CA GLN A 70 9.37 -1.42 1.56
C GLN A 70 9.16 -0.81 0.17
N ALA A 71 10.04 -1.09 -0.79
CA ALA A 71 9.89 -0.60 -2.17
C ALA A 71 8.67 -1.22 -2.86
N MET A 72 8.38 -2.50 -2.62
CA MET A 72 7.17 -3.17 -3.12
C MET A 72 5.90 -2.55 -2.51
N VAL A 73 5.85 -2.35 -1.19
CA VAL A 73 4.72 -1.67 -0.51
C VAL A 73 4.50 -0.28 -1.11
N ALA A 74 5.56 0.50 -1.26
CA ALA A 74 5.48 1.84 -1.85
C ALA A 74 4.96 1.81 -3.31
N GLY A 75 5.38 0.81 -4.09
CA GLY A 75 4.90 0.59 -5.46
C GLY A 75 3.42 0.22 -5.52
N VAL A 76 2.97 -0.72 -4.69
CA VAL A 76 1.55 -1.10 -4.58
C VAL A 76 0.73 0.11 -4.16
N ARG A 77 1.16 0.83 -3.11
CA ARG A 77 0.50 2.05 -2.64
C ARG A 77 0.36 3.09 -3.75
N HIS A 78 1.42 3.33 -4.51
CA HIS A 78 1.41 4.30 -5.60
C HIS A 78 0.38 3.92 -6.68
N GLN A 79 0.33 2.65 -7.09
CA GLN A 79 -0.63 2.19 -8.09
C GLN A 79 -2.08 2.23 -7.59
N LEU A 80 -2.32 1.83 -6.34
CA LEU A 80 -3.66 1.90 -5.75
C LEU A 80 -4.12 3.34 -5.56
N ALA A 81 -3.26 4.23 -5.10
CA ALA A 81 -3.57 5.66 -4.97
C ALA A 81 -3.92 6.30 -6.32
N ALA A 82 -3.23 5.91 -7.40
CA ALA A 82 -3.55 6.37 -8.75
C ALA A 82 -4.86 5.76 -9.31
N ALA A 83 -5.29 4.61 -8.79
CA ALA A 83 -6.52 3.94 -9.20
C ALA A 83 -7.77 4.48 -8.49
N VAL A 84 -7.60 5.06 -7.30
CA VAL A 84 -8.69 5.70 -6.54
C VAL A 84 -9.00 7.06 -7.16
N ASP A 85 -10.27 7.27 -7.48
CA ASP A 85 -10.76 8.50 -8.10
C ASP A 85 -12.03 8.96 -7.37
N ILE A 86 -11.93 10.10 -6.70
CA ILE A 86 -13.05 10.66 -5.92
C ILE A 86 -14.07 11.40 -6.80
N CYS A 87 -13.74 11.68 -8.06
CA CYS A 87 -14.62 12.35 -9.00
C CYS A 87 -15.63 11.41 -9.67
N ILE A 88 -15.51 10.11 -9.42
CA ILE A 88 -16.46 9.08 -9.88
C ILE A 88 -17.21 8.47 -8.69
N PRO A 89 -18.31 7.73 -8.92
CA PRO A 89 -19.02 7.04 -7.84
C PRO A 89 -18.07 6.16 -7.00
N PRO A 90 -18.17 6.19 -5.66
CA PRO A 90 -17.28 5.43 -4.78
C PRO A 90 -17.22 3.93 -5.11
N ARG A 91 -18.35 3.32 -5.53
CA ARG A 91 -18.38 1.92 -5.96
C ARG A 91 -17.49 1.68 -7.18
N HIS A 92 -17.54 2.57 -8.17
CA HIS A 92 -16.72 2.48 -9.38
C HIS A 92 -15.24 2.70 -9.08
N SER A 93 -14.92 3.64 -8.19
CA SER A 93 -13.54 3.85 -7.72
C SER A 93 -13.00 2.61 -6.98
N ALA A 94 -13.81 2.01 -6.10
CA ALA A 94 -13.45 0.77 -5.40
C ALA A 94 -13.23 -0.39 -6.38
N GLN A 95 -14.09 -0.53 -7.41
CA GLN A 95 -13.93 -1.52 -8.48
C GLN A 95 -12.64 -1.33 -9.26
N ARG A 96 -12.30 -0.09 -9.63
CA ARG A 96 -11.04 0.23 -10.32
C ARG A 96 -9.83 -0.15 -9.46
N ALA A 97 -9.82 0.24 -8.18
CA ALA A 97 -8.73 -0.09 -7.27
C ALA A 97 -8.59 -1.59 -7.04
N ALA A 98 -9.71 -2.32 -6.87
CA ALA A 98 -9.72 -3.77 -6.74
C ALA A 98 -9.18 -4.48 -7.99
N SER A 99 -9.53 -4.00 -9.19
CA SER A 99 -9.00 -4.55 -10.45
C SER A 99 -7.48 -4.37 -10.56
N VAL A 100 -6.96 -3.17 -10.27
CA VAL A 100 -5.51 -2.91 -10.25
C VAL A 100 -4.80 -3.80 -9.23
N PHE A 101 -5.37 -3.94 -8.03
CA PHE A 101 -4.84 -4.83 -7.00
C PHE A 101 -4.75 -6.29 -7.49
N LEU A 102 -5.83 -6.81 -8.10
CA LEU A 102 -5.88 -8.18 -8.57
C LEU A 102 -4.97 -8.43 -9.78
N GLU A 103 -4.80 -7.44 -10.67
CA GLU A 103 -3.84 -7.51 -11.76
C GLU A 103 -2.40 -7.64 -11.22
N LEU A 104 -2.05 -6.86 -10.20
CA LEU A 104 -0.74 -6.95 -9.54
C LEU A 104 -0.49 -8.34 -8.94
N VAL A 105 -1.49 -8.89 -8.25
CA VAL A 105 -1.40 -10.23 -7.65
C VAL A 105 -1.19 -11.31 -8.71
N GLN A 106 -1.90 -11.22 -9.83
CA GLN A 106 -1.76 -12.18 -10.93
C GLN A 106 -0.43 -12.05 -11.67
N ARG A 107 0.05 -10.82 -11.85
CA ARG A 107 1.28 -10.54 -12.58
C ARG A 107 2.53 -10.87 -11.77
N PHE A 108 2.44 -10.77 -10.44
CA PHE A 108 3.56 -10.99 -9.53
C PHE A 108 3.19 -11.92 -8.36
N PRO A 109 2.80 -13.17 -8.62
CA PRO A 109 2.33 -14.10 -7.60
C PRO A 109 3.38 -14.42 -6.54
N GLN A 110 4.66 -14.57 -6.92
CA GLN A 110 5.71 -14.88 -5.94
C GLN A 110 6.09 -13.65 -5.12
N SER A 111 6.17 -12.48 -5.77
CA SER A 111 6.37 -11.22 -5.06
C SER A 111 5.23 -10.92 -4.08
N THR A 112 4.00 -11.30 -4.44
CA THR A 112 2.83 -11.20 -3.54
C THR A 112 3.00 -12.06 -2.30
N ARG A 113 3.39 -13.34 -2.46
CA ARG A 113 3.65 -14.25 -1.32
C ARG A 113 4.76 -13.69 -0.43
N PHE A 114 5.87 -13.30 -1.04
CA PHE A 114 7.01 -12.67 -0.34
C PHE A 114 6.56 -11.45 0.46
N LEU A 115 5.79 -10.55 -0.16
CA LEU A 115 5.37 -9.30 0.46
C LEU A 115 4.47 -9.54 1.67
N VAL A 116 3.50 -10.44 1.56
CA VAL A 116 2.60 -10.76 2.67
C VAL A 116 3.34 -11.44 3.82
N GLU A 117 4.24 -12.38 3.52
CA GLU A 117 5.11 -13.01 4.54
C GLU A 117 5.97 -11.98 5.27
N HIS A 118 6.54 -11.01 4.55
CA HIS A 118 7.40 -9.98 5.15
C HIS A 118 6.62 -8.90 5.90
N GLN A 119 5.37 -8.61 5.51
CA GLN A 119 4.60 -7.50 6.08
C GLN A 119 3.65 -7.94 7.20
N MET A 120 3.12 -9.16 7.15
CA MET A 120 2.03 -9.62 8.03
C MET A 120 2.48 -10.65 9.08
N VAL A 121 3.71 -11.16 9.00
CA VAL A 121 4.23 -12.15 9.96
C VAL A 121 5.20 -11.50 10.95
N SER A 122 4.96 -11.75 12.24
CA SER A 122 5.87 -11.34 13.32
C SER A 122 7.11 -12.22 13.36
N VAL A 123 8.30 -11.62 13.52
CA VAL A 123 9.58 -12.32 13.54
C VAL A 123 10.34 -11.95 14.81
N ARG A 124 10.80 -12.97 15.56
CA ARG A 124 11.65 -12.81 16.77
C ARG A 124 11.05 -11.85 17.80
N GLY A 125 9.75 -11.95 18.06
CA GLY A 125 9.04 -11.13 19.04
C GLY A 125 8.79 -9.67 18.63
N LYS A 126 9.23 -9.26 17.42
CA LYS A 126 8.88 -7.95 16.87
C LYS A 126 7.52 -8.04 16.16
N PRO A 127 6.64 -7.02 16.32
CA PRO A 127 5.43 -6.93 15.53
C PRO A 127 5.75 -6.99 14.03
N ALA A 128 4.84 -7.63 13.28
CA ALA A 128 4.87 -7.61 11.82
C ALA A 128 4.95 -6.16 11.32
N PRO A 129 5.74 -5.85 10.27
CA PRO A 129 5.92 -4.48 9.81
C PRO A 129 4.62 -3.71 9.54
N ALA A 130 3.58 -4.35 9.01
CA ALA A 130 2.29 -3.69 8.77
C ALA A 130 1.54 -3.29 10.05
N LEU A 131 1.83 -3.95 11.18
CA LEU A 131 1.21 -3.73 12.49
C LEU A 131 1.95 -2.70 13.35
N ARG A 132 3.07 -2.16 12.88
CA ARG A 132 3.83 -1.12 13.59
C ARG A 132 3.13 0.23 13.49
N ASP A 133 3.50 1.16 14.37
CA ASP A 133 2.93 2.52 14.43
C ASP A 133 3.20 3.35 13.17
N ASP A 134 4.20 2.97 12.38
CA ASP A 134 4.55 3.54 11.07
C ASP A 134 4.23 2.59 9.90
N GLY A 135 3.53 1.50 10.17
CA GLY A 135 3.20 0.45 9.21
C GLY A 135 2.00 0.80 8.32
N ALA A 136 1.73 -0.07 7.34
CA ALA A 136 0.65 0.12 6.37
C ALA A 136 -0.73 0.34 7.01
N ILE A 137 -1.00 -0.29 8.16
CA ILE A 137 -2.27 -0.11 8.90
C ILE A 137 -2.36 1.31 9.47
N ALA A 138 -1.31 1.79 10.13
CA ALA A 138 -1.27 3.14 10.68
C ALA A 138 -1.32 4.21 9.58
N GLU A 139 -0.64 3.99 8.45
CA GLU A 139 -0.70 4.87 7.28
C GLU A 139 -2.14 4.98 6.75
N LEU A 140 -2.83 3.86 6.53
CA LEU A 140 -4.21 3.87 6.03
C LEU A 140 -5.18 4.45 7.07
N ALA A 141 -4.99 4.13 8.35
CA ALA A 141 -5.77 4.70 9.44
C ALA A 141 -5.66 6.24 9.44
N THR A 142 -4.45 6.78 9.24
CA THR A 142 -4.23 8.23 9.14
C THR A 142 -5.02 8.85 7.99
N VAL A 143 -5.09 8.20 6.84
CA VAL A 143 -5.88 8.66 5.68
C VAL A 143 -7.39 8.67 6.02
N ILE A 144 -7.88 7.60 6.66
CA ILE A 144 -9.29 7.49 7.08
C ILE A 144 -9.61 8.54 8.14
N SER A 145 -8.79 8.68 9.18
CA SER A 145 -8.96 9.69 10.23
C SER A 145 -9.01 11.10 9.66
N SER A 146 -8.07 11.43 8.76
CA SER A 146 -8.04 12.73 8.08
C SER A 146 -9.33 13.00 7.30
N PHE A 147 -9.93 11.97 6.69
CA PHE A 147 -11.23 12.11 6.02
C PHE A 147 -12.36 12.37 7.01
N LEU A 148 -12.44 11.59 8.10
CA LEU A 148 -13.48 11.75 9.12
C LEU A 148 -13.42 13.12 9.79
N GLU A 149 -12.23 13.59 10.14
CA GLU A 149 -12.02 14.92 10.71
C GLU A 149 -12.47 16.03 9.75
N ARG A 150 -12.20 15.89 8.45
CA ARG A 150 -12.68 16.85 7.43
C ARG A 150 -14.21 16.97 7.38
N VAL A 151 -14.93 15.89 7.67
CA VAL A 151 -16.41 15.88 7.76
C VAL A 151 -16.92 16.05 9.20
N ASN A 152 -16.08 16.53 10.11
CA ASN A 152 -16.40 16.81 11.52
C ASN A 152 -16.89 15.58 12.32
N VAL A 153 -16.31 14.42 12.02
CA VAL A 153 -16.61 13.13 12.67
C VAL A 153 -15.41 12.65 13.47
N HIS A 154 -15.65 12.14 14.69
CA HIS A 154 -14.58 11.60 15.53
C HIS A 154 -13.96 10.34 14.91
N PRO A 155 -12.63 10.26 14.75
CA PRO A 155 -11.96 9.20 13.98
C PRO A 155 -11.84 7.84 14.71
N ALA A 156 -12.64 7.60 15.75
CA ALA A 156 -12.55 6.38 16.55
C ALA A 156 -12.82 5.12 15.70
N GLY A 157 -11.92 4.14 15.76
CA GLY A 157 -12.03 2.88 15.01
C GLY A 157 -11.50 2.94 13.57
N ALA A 158 -10.90 4.05 13.14
CA ALA A 158 -10.26 4.17 11.82
C ALA A 158 -9.10 3.17 11.65
N ASP A 159 -8.36 2.92 12.72
CA ASP A 159 -7.31 1.89 12.82
C ASP A 159 -7.87 0.47 12.63
N GLN A 160 -8.99 0.16 13.28
CA GLN A 160 -9.66 -1.13 13.14
C GLN A 160 -10.20 -1.33 11.72
N LEU A 161 -10.78 -0.30 11.09
CA LEU A 161 -11.19 -0.36 9.69
C LEU A 161 -9.98 -0.57 8.77
N ALA A 162 -8.89 0.18 8.98
CA ALA A 162 -7.66 0.03 8.19
C ALA A 162 -7.09 -1.39 8.29
N ALA A 163 -7.04 -1.96 9.49
CA ALA A 163 -6.60 -3.33 9.73
C ALA A 163 -7.49 -4.35 9.01
N ALA A 164 -8.81 -4.17 9.06
CA ALA A 164 -9.76 -5.04 8.36
C ALA A 164 -9.56 -5.00 6.84
N LEU A 165 -9.46 -3.80 6.25
CA LEU A 165 -9.28 -3.63 4.80
C LEU A 165 -7.94 -4.25 4.32
N ILE A 166 -6.85 -3.99 5.04
CA ILE A 166 -5.53 -4.56 4.71
C ILE A 166 -5.53 -6.08 4.89
N GLY A 167 -6.14 -6.59 5.97
CA GLY A 167 -6.27 -8.02 6.21
C GLY A 167 -7.05 -8.74 5.11
N THR A 168 -8.17 -8.17 4.68
CA THR A 168 -8.98 -8.68 3.56
C THR A 168 -8.17 -8.67 2.26
N ALA A 169 -7.48 -7.58 1.95
CA ALA A 169 -6.63 -7.48 0.76
C ALA A 169 -5.51 -8.54 0.79
N ALA A 170 -4.73 -8.60 1.87
CA ALA A 170 -3.59 -9.52 2.02
C ALA A 170 -4.02 -11.00 1.93
N THR A 171 -5.11 -11.37 2.62
CA THR A 171 -5.63 -12.74 2.60
C THR A 171 -6.16 -13.12 1.21
N THR A 172 -6.86 -12.19 0.55
CA THR A 172 -7.32 -12.38 -0.83
C THR A 172 -6.14 -12.57 -1.79
N ALA A 173 -5.10 -11.74 -1.66
CA ALA A 173 -3.87 -11.84 -2.44
C ALA A 173 -3.20 -13.22 -2.29
N LEU A 174 -3.02 -13.69 -1.05
CA LEU A 174 -2.44 -15.02 -0.79
C LEU A 174 -3.28 -16.14 -1.38
N TRP A 175 -4.59 -16.12 -1.13
CA TRP A 175 -5.51 -17.14 -1.63
C TRP A 175 -5.49 -17.20 -3.16
N ARG A 176 -5.45 -16.05 -3.83
CA ARG A 176 -5.34 -15.96 -5.29
C ARG A 176 -4.00 -16.47 -5.80
N ALA A 177 -2.89 -16.02 -5.21
CA ALA A 177 -1.56 -16.48 -5.56
C ALA A 177 -1.39 -18.00 -5.35
N ALA A 178 -2.12 -18.60 -4.40
CA ALA A 178 -2.11 -20.05 -4.17
C ALA A 178 -2.87 -20.84 -5.24
N ARG A 179 -4.00 -20.31 -5.76
CA ARG A 179 -4.83 -21.01 -6.75
C ARG A 179 -4.27 -20.97 -8.17
N GLY A 180 -3.52 -19.93 -8.52
CA GLY A 180 -2.90 -19.79 -9.86
C GLY A 180 -3.89 -19.66 -11.04
N ALA A 181 -5.20 -19.70 -10.79
CA ALA A 181 -6.23 -19.53 -11.80
C ALA A 181 -6.48 -18.05 -12.08
N ALA A 182 -6.69 -17.72 -13.37
CA ALA A 182 -7.16 -16.40 -13.76
C ALA A 182 -8.49 -16.09 -13.04
N PRO A 183 -8.66 -14.88 -12.48
CA PRO A 183 -9.94 -14.46 -11.95
C PRO A 183 -10.99 -14.46 -13.05
N ASP A 184 -12.19 -14.90 -12.69
CA ASP A 184 -13.37 -14.66 -13.50
C ASP A 184 -13.69 -13.15 -13.55
N GLU A 185 -14.51 -12.74 -14.52
CA GLU A 185 -14.90 -11.34 -14.73
C GLU A 185 -15.50 -10.70 -13.46
N GLY A 186 -16.17 -11.48 -12.61
CA GLY A 186 -16.81 -11.00 -11.39
C GLY A 186 -15.91 -10.92 -10.14
N THR A 187 -14.66 -11.36 -10.19
CA THR A 187 -13.77 -11.37 -9.02
C THR A 187 -13.48 -9.95 -8.52
N GLY A 188 -13.19 -9.02 -9.44
CA GLY A 188 -12.90 -7.63 -9.10
C GLY A 188 -14.09 -6.95 -8.45
N GLU A 189 -15.28 -7.20 -8.98
CA GLU A 189 -16.53 -6.67 -8.44
C GLU A 189 -16.78 -7.19 -7.01
N ARG A 190 -16.68 -8.50 -6.78
CA ARG A 190 -16.91 -9.08 -5.43
C ARG A 190 -15.93 -8.56 -4.38
N LEU A 191 -14.64 -8.38 -4.74
CA LEU A 191 -13.66 -7.80 -3.82
C LEU A 191 -13.99 -6.33 -3.53
N ALA A 192 -14.32 -5.56 -4.57
CA ALA A 192 -14.70 -4.16 -4.43
C ALA A 192 -15.94 -3.99 -3.55
N GLU A 193 -16.96 -4.84 -3.73
CA GLU A 193 -18.16 -4.86 -2.90
C GLU A 193 -17.85 -5.17 -1.44
N THR A 194 -16.97 -6.15 -1.18
CA THR A 194 -16.57 -6.52 0.19
C THR A 194 -15.85 -5.37 0.89
N LEU A 195 -14.89 -4.74 0.21
CA LEU A 195 -14.13 -3.61 0.75
C LEU A 195 -15.05 -2.40 0.95
N TRP A 196 -15.89 -2.09 -0.04
CA TRP A 196 -16.84 -1.00 0.04
C TRP A 196 -17.87 -1.19 1.15
N ALA A 197 -18.42 -2.40 1.31
CA ALA A 197 -19.39 -2.69 2.38
C ALA A 197 -18.80 -2.42 3.77
N SER A 198 -17.52 -2.75 3.98
CA SER A 198 -16.82 -2.48 5.24
C SER A 198 -16.68 -0.97 5.50
N ILE A 199 -16.38 -0.19 4.45
CA ILE A 199 -16.31 1.27 4.52
C ILE A 199 -17.70 1.88 4.77
N ASP A 200 -18.72 1.48 4.02
CA ASP A 200 -20.08 2.00 4.13
C ASP A 200 -20.68 1.74 5.52
N VAL A 201 -20.57 0.51 6.03
CA VAL A 201 -21.06 0.17 7.38
C VAL A 201 -20.33 0.98 8.44
N PHE A 202 -19.01 1.12 8.33
CA PHE A 202 -18.23 1.94 9.25
C PHE A 202 -18.66 3.41 9.21
N LEU A 203 -18.79 4.01 8.02
CA LEU A 203 -19.21 5.41 7.87
C LEU A 203 -20.62 5.65 8.40
N ARG A 204 -21.56 4.76 8.11
CA ARG A 204 -22.93 4.82 8.64
C ARG A 204 -22.97 4.73 10.15
N SER A 205 -22.10 3.91 10.77
CA SER A 205 -21.97 3.84 12.23
C SER A 205 -21.54 5.17 12.87
N LYS A 206 -20.97 6.07 12.06
CA LYS A 206 -20.57 7.42 12.45
C LYS A 206 -21.54 8.52 11.99
N GLY A 207 -22.70 8.14 11.44
CA GLY A 207 -23.69 9.08 10.91
C GLY A 207 -23.34 9.65 9.53
N VAL A 208 -22.32 9.12 8.84
CA VAL A 208 -21.95 9.52 7.49
C VAL A 208 -22.61 8.59 6.49
N ILE A 209 -23.48 9.13 5.64
CA ILE A 209 -24.13 8.37 4.57
C ILE A 209 -23.55 8.84 3.24
N ILE A 210 -22.95 7.91 2.51
CA ILE A 210 -22.43 8.14 1.15
C ILE A 210 -23.27 7.33 0.19
N ASP A 211 -23.83 7.99 -0.83
CA ASP A 211 -24.44 7.29 -1.96
C ASP A 211 -23.32 6.65 -2.81
N PRO A 212 -23.23 5.31 -2.88
CA PRO A 212 -22.15 4.63 -3.60
C PRO A 212 -22.23 4.80 -5.11
N GLN A 213 -23.37 5.21 -5.65
CA GLN A 213 -23.62 5.39 -7.08
C GLN A 213 -23.46 6.85 -7.53
N ARG A 214 -23.24 7.77 -6.59
CA ARG A 214 -23.07 9.19 -6.89
C ARG A 214 -21.65 9.62 -6.59
N ALA A 215 -21.03 10.33 -7.54
CA ALA A 215 -19.73 10.94 -7.32
C ALA A 215 -19.75 11.83 -6.06
N LEU A 216 -18.66 11.80 -5.30
CA LEU A 216 -18.49 12.68 -4.16
C LEU A 216 -18.37 14.11 -4.70
N ASP A 217 -19.23 15.00 -4.22
CA ASP A 217 -19.13 16.42 -4.52
C ASP A 217 -18.10 17.04 -3.57
N PRO A 218 -16.92 17.46 -4.05
CA PRO A 218 -15.85 17.99 -3.19
C PRO A 218 -16.30 19.23 -2.41
N GLY A 219 -17.18 20.05 -3.01
CA GLY A 219 -17.74 21.24 -2.37
C GLY A 219 -18.76 20.89 -1.29
N LYS A 220 -19.49 19.77 -1.41
CA LYS A 220 -20.41 19.31 -0.35
C LYS A 220 -19.71 18.69 0.83
N VAL A 221 -18.52 18.11 0.65
CA VAL A 221 -17.67 17.67 1.77
C VAL A 221 -17.27 18.88 2.63
N GLU A 222 -16.95 20.02 2.00
CA GLU A 222 -16.71 21.30 2.70
C GLU A 222 -18.00 21.97 3.22
N THR A 223 -19.14 21.79 2.54
CA THR A 223 -20.43 22.37 2.96
C THR A 223 -21.04 21.63 4.15
N ALA A 224 -20.90 20.30 4.22
CA ALA A 224 -21.28 19.50 5.39
C ALA A 224 -20.53 19.96 6.65
N ARG A 225 -19.27 20.36 6.49
CA ARG A 225 -18.46 21.00 7.54
C ARG A 225 -19.06 22.34 8.00
N ALA A 226 -19.50 23.20 7.08
CA ALA A 226 -20.13 24.49 7.44
C ALA A 226 -21.49 24.29 8.15
N ALA A 227 -22.34 23.41 7.63
CA ALA A 227 -23.67 23.14 8.19
C ALA A 227 -23.63 22.47 9.59
N LEU A 228 -22.61 21.65 9.87
CA LEU A 228 -22.43 21.02 11.19
C LEU A 228 -21.76 21.95 12.23
N LEU A 229 -21.02 22.97 11.80
CA LEU A 229 -20.44 23.99 12.70
C LEU A 229 -21.52 24.98 13.16
N ASP A 230 -22.43 25.38 12.27
CA ASP A 230 -23.60 26.23 12.61
C ASP A 230 -24.48 25.56 13.68
N LEU A 231 -24.71 24.25 13.59
CA LEU A 231 -25.50 23.50 14.58
C LEU A 231 -24.82 23.35 15.96
N ARG A 232 -23.52 23.64 16.08
CA ARG A 232 -22.78 23.65 17.36
C ARG A 232 -22.53 25.05 17.90
N GLY A 233 -22.90 26.09 17.16
CA GLY A 233 -22.65 27.48 17.49
C GLY A 233 -23.90 28.33 17.34
N ASP A 234 -24.90 28.08 18.19
CA ASP A 234 -25.86 29.09 18.63
C ASP A 234 -26.49 28.63 19.96
N GLY A 235 -25.93 29.15 21.05
CA GLY A 235 -26.45 29.16 22.40
C GLY A 235 -25.98 30.45 23.06
#